data_AF-A0A661SLU0-F1
#
_entry.id   AF-A0A661SLU0-F1
#
_cell.length_a   1.000
_cell.length_b   1.000
_cell.length_c   1.000
_cell.angle_alpha   90.00
_cell.angle_beta   90.00
_cell.angle_gamma   90.00
#
_symmetry.space_group_name_H-M   'P 1'
#
loop_
_entity.id
_entity.type
_entity.pdbx_description
1 polymer ?
#
loop_
_entity_poly.entity_id
_entity_poly.type
_entity_poly.pdbx_seq_one_letter_code
_entity_poly.pdbx_strand_id
1 'polypeptide(L)'
;MYDDIPKPTVRKDLRPSTRATSKAGVRKNLDWLRKNCQKYQGQWVALNEGIFLNASESFAELRRTLKNAGQLDIALFVNLKTDM
;
A
#
# COMPACT_ATOMS: atom_id res chain seq x y z
N MET A 1 -44.43 -15.25 -2.48
CA MET A 1 -43.62 -15.05 -3.69
C MET A 1 -42.39 -14.27 -3.26
N TYR A 2 -41.24 -14.93 -3.23
CA TYR A 2 -39.98 -14.33 -2.83
C TYR A 2 -39.09 -14.13 -4.05
N ASP A 3 -38.34 -13.04 -4.00
CA ASP A 3 -37.15 -12.72 -4.78
C ASP A 3 -37.33 -12.26 -6.23
N ASP A 4 -37.20 -10.95 -6.42
CA ASP A 4 -36.36 -10.42 -7.52
C ASP A 4 -35.68 -9.13 -7.05
N ILE A 5 -34.73 -9.27 -6.11
CA ILE A 5 -33.77 -8.21 -5.82
C ILE A 5 -32.73 -8.25 -6.95
N PRO A 6 -32.59 -7.19 -7.77
CA PRO A 6 -31.61 -7.21 -8.84
C PRO A 6 -30.20 -7.34 -8.26
N LYS A 7 -29.54 -8.44 -8.63
CA LYS A 7 -28.16 -8.79 -8.28
C LYS A 7 -27.21 -7.66 -8.70
N PRO A 8 -26.27 -7.21 -7.85
CA PRO A 8 -25.31 -6.19 -8.24
C PRO A 8 -24.44 -6.72 -9.38
N THR A 9 -24.56 -6.09 -10.56
CA THR A 9 -23.70 -6.34 -11.71
C THR A 9 -22.29 -5.86 -11.37
N VAL A 10 -21.45 -6.77 -10.88
CA VAL A 10 -20.02 -6.51 -10.70
C VAL A 10 -19.41 -6.30 -12.08
N ARG A 11 -19.13 -5.03 -12.44
CA ARG A 11 -18.43 -4.67 -13.66
C ARG A 11 -17.01 -5.28 -13.61
N LYS A 12 -16.74 -6.21 -14.53
CA LYS A 12 -15.44 -6.92 -14.66
C LYS A 12 -14.34 -6.09 -15.34
N ASP A 13 -14.59 -4.82 -15.64
CA ASP A 13 -13.65 -3.90 -16.31
C ASP A 13 -12.90 -2.97 -15.36
N LEU A 14 -12.87 -3.29 -14.07
CA LEU A 14 -11.83 -2.75 -13.20
C LEU A 14 -10.52 -3.44 -13.60
N ARG A 15 -9.76 -2.82 -14.52
CA ARG A 15 -8.31 -3.02 -14.54
C ARG A 15 -7.85 -2.90 -13.08
N PRO A 16 -7.29 -3.95 -12.46
CA PRO A 16 -6.76 -3.80 -11.12
C PRO A 16 -5.49 -2.95 -11.24
N SER A 17 -5.64 -1.63 -11.32
CA SER A 17 -4.55 -0.66 -11.12
C SER A 17 -4.27 -0.52 -9.63
N THR A 18 -4.09 -1.67 -9.03
CA THR A 18 -3.59 -1.96 -7.69
C THR A 18 -3.26 -3.43 -7.82
N ARG A 19 -2.06 -3.74 -8.31
CA ARG A 19 -1.56 -5.11 -8.38
C ARG A 19 -1.74 -5.70 -6.99
N ALA A 20 -2.73 -6.58 -6.82
CA ALA A 20 -3.09 -7.14 -5.52
C ALA A 20 -1.81 -7.68 -4.90
N THR A 21 -1.35 -7.06 -3.81
CA THR A 21 -0.09 -7.44 -3.19
C THR A 21 -0.22 -8.92 -2.85
N SER A 22 0.54 -9.78 -3.54
CA SER A 22 0.50 -11.22 -3.31
C SER A 22 0.67 -11.49 -1.82
N LYS A 23 0.01 -12.51 -1.27
CA LYS A 23 0.15 -12.90 0.15
C LYS A 23 1.62 -13.01 0.59
N ALA A 24 2.50 -13.41 -0.33
CA ALA A 24 3.96 -13.41 -0.15
C ALA A 24 4.56 -12.00 -0.04
N GLY A 25 4.16 -11.05 -0.89
CA GLY A 25 4.60 -9.65 -0.85
C GLY A 25 4.21 -8.94 0.43
N VAL A 26 3.00 -9.19 0.95
CA VAL A 26 2.54 -8.66 2.24
C VAL A 26 3.43 -9.18 3.37
N ARG A 27 3.78 -10.48 3.37
CA ARG A 27 4.65 -11.07 4.41
C ARG A 27 6.06 -10.46 4.37
N LYS A 28 6.59 -10.21 3.17
CA LYS A 28 7.90 -9.54 3.00
C LYS A 28 7.86 -8.08 3.47
N ASN A 29 6.80 -7.33 3.17
CA ASN A 29 6.60 -5.99 3.69
C ASN A 29 6.54 -6.00 5.22
N LEU A 30 5.82 -6.95 5.81
CA LEU A 30 5.71 -7.09 7.25
C LEU A 30 7.05 -7.43 7.91
N ASP A 31 7.86 -8.30 7.30
CA ASP A 31 9.20 -8.63 7.80
C ASP A 31 10.12 -7.40 7.79
N TRP A 32 10.08 -6.62 6.72
CA TRP A 32 10.81 -5.35 6.63
C TRP A 32 10.36 -4.37 7.72
N LEU A 33 9.05 -4.23 7.90
CA LEU A 33 8.46 -3.37 8.93
C LEU A 33 8.89 -3.79 10.32
N ARG A 34 8.86 -5.09 10.66
CA ARG A 34 9.30 -5.57 11.98
C ARG A 34 10.75 -5.22 12.29
N LYS A 35 11.62 -5.19 11.28
CA LYS A 35 13.05 -4.88 11.43
C LYS A 35 13.34 -3.38 11.47
N ASN A 36 12.53 -2.56 10.80
CA ASN A 36 12.85 -1.16 10.55
C ASN A 36 11.81 -0.17 11.10
N CYS A 37 10.65 -0.62 11.61
CA CYS A 37 9.57 0.28 12.01
C CYS A 37 10.01 1.29 13.06
N GLN A 38 10.86 0.89 14.00
CA GLN A 38 11.39 1.79 15.05
C GLN A 38 12.21 2.94 14.47
N LYS A 39 12.95 2.71 13.38
CA LYS A 39 13.80 3.73 12.75
C LYS A 39 13.01 4.79 11.98
N TYR A 40 11.83 4.43 11.48
CA TYR A 40 10.98 5.29 10.66
C TYR A 40 9.68 5.67 11.40
N GLN A 41 9.67 5.63 12.73
CA GLN A 41 8.54 6.08 13.54
C GLN A 41 8.20 7.53 13.23
N GLY A 42 6.90 7.83 13.16
CA GLY A 42 6.38 9.15 12.79
C GLY A 42 6.40 9.44 11.28
N GLN A 43 6.90 8.51 10.46
CA GLN A 43 7.02 8.71 9.01
C GLN A 43 6.09 7.78 8.22
N TRP A 44 5.69 8.24 7.04
CA TRP A 44 5.14 7.38 6.00
C TRP A 44 6.27 6.63 5.32
N VAL A 45 6.08 5.33 5.14
CA VAL A 45 7.01 4.46 4.45
C VAL A 45 6.32 3.84 3.24
N ALA A 46 7.01 3.84 2.11
CA ALA A 46 6.61 3.15 0.90
C ALA A 46 7.42 1.87 0.71
N LEU A 47 6.72 0.74 0.58
CA LEU A 47 7.29 -0.59 0.41
C LEU A 47 6.71 -1.29 -0.81
N ASN A 48 7.51 -2.10 -1.48
CA ASN A 48 7.03 -3.00 -2.52
C ASN A 48 7.65 -4.39 -2.33
N GLU A 49 6.83 -5.37 -1.95
CA GLU A 49 7.24 -6.78 -1.75
C GLU A 49 8.53 -6.99 -0.92
N GLY A 50 8.72 -6.20 0.14
CA GLY A 50 9.88 -6.21 1.04
C GLY A 50 10.98 -5.23 0.67
N ILE A 51 10.83 -4.51 -0.43
CA ILE A 51 11.77 -3.50 -0.91
C ILE A 51 11.33 -2.14 -0.39
N PHE A 52 12.22 -1.49 0.37
CA PHE A 52 12.07 -0.10 0.73
C PHE A 52 12.20 0.79 -0.51
N LEU A 53 11.16 1.57 -0.78
CA LEU A 53 11.19 2.54 -1.86
C LEU A 53 11.62 3.90 -1.32
N ASN A 54 10.87 4.42 -0.33
CA ASN A 54 11.16 5.71 0.27
C ASN A 54 10.42 5.89 1.62
N ALA A 55 10.81 6.89 2.41
CA ALA A 55 10.10 7.35 3.59
C ALA A 55 10.04 8.87 3.65
N SER A 56 8.96 9.41 4.20
CA SER A 56 8.80 10.85 4.44
C SER A 56 7.78 11.08 5.53
N GLU A 57 7.94 12.14 6.32
CA GLU A 57 6.94 12.60 7.29
C GLU A 57 5.63 13.01 6.60
N SER A 58 5.72 13.52 5.36
CA SER A 58 4.59 13.98 4.58
C SER A 58 4.17 12.94 3.54
N PHE A 59 2.92 12.46 3.66
CA PHE A 59 2.32 11.58 2.65
C PHE A 59 2.32 12.25 1.25
N ALA A 60 2.07 13.56 1.20
CA ALA A 60 2.00 14.29 -0.06
C ALA A 60 3.36 14.30 -0.77
N GLU A 61 4.45 14.47 -0.01
CA GLU A 61 5.82 14.43 -0.54
C GLU A 61 6.20 13.02 -0.97
N LEU A 62 5.93 12.02 -0.12
CA LEU A 62 6.18 10.62 -0.45
C LEU A 62 5.48 10.20 -1.75
N ARG A 63 4.21 10.57 -1.89
CA ARG A 63 3.40 10.28 -3.07
C ARG A 63 3.95 10.98 -4.32
N ARG A 64 4.36 12.25 -4.22
CA ARG A 64 4.98 12.97 -5.34
C ARG A 64 6.28 12.31 -5.77
N THR A 65 7.14 11.93 -4.83
CA THR A 65 8.41 11.27 -5.12
C THR A 65 8.20 9.94 -5.84
N LEU A 66 7.26 9.11 -5.36
CA LEU A 66 6.96 7.84 -6.02
C LEU A 66 6.26 8.00 -7.36
N LYS A 67 5.46 9.06 -7.54
CA LYS A 67 4.87 9.40 -8.83
C LYS A 67 5.96 9.76 -9.84
N ASN A 68 6.92 10.59 -9.45
CA ASN A 68 8.05 10.98 -10.29
C ASN A 68 8.95 9.78 -10.61
N ALA A 69 9.08 8.84 -9.68
CA ALA A 69 9.83 7.59 -9.87
C ALA A 69 9.07 6.53 -10.68
N GLY A 70 7.80 6.74 -11.04
CA GLY A 70 6.97 5.73 -11.73
C GLY A 70 6.63 4.51 -10.86
N GLN A 71 6.81 4.60 -9.54
CA GLN A 71 6.63 3.49 -8.59
C GLN A 71 5.31 3.57 -7.82
N LEU A 72 4.46 4.56 -8.14
CA LEU A 72 3.21 4.81 -7.41
C LEU A 72 2.23 3.62 -7.46
N ASP A 73 2.17 2.90 -8.57
CA ASP A 73 1.22 1.79 -8.77
C ASP A 73 1.60 0.51 -8.02
N ILE A 74 2.88 0.38 -7.65
CA ILE A 74 3.43 -0.80 -6.95
C ILE A 74 3.75 -0.53 -5.47
N ALA A 75 3.62 0.72 -5.02
CA ALA A 75 3.98 1.11 -3.66
C ALA A 75 2.84 0.86 -2.66
N LEU A 76 3.13 0.11 -1.60
CA LEU A 76 2.33 0.05 -0.40
C LEU A 76 2.76 1.15 0.56
N PHE A 77 1.83 2.03 0.92
CA PHE A 77 2.04 3.09 1.89
C PHE A 77 1.65 2.63 3.28
N VAL A 78 2.57 2.77 4.23
CA VAL A 78 2.35 2.43 5.63
C VAL A 78 2.70 3.65 6.47
N ASN A 79 1.76 4.11 7.29
CA ASN A 79 2.03 5.13 8.28
C ASN A 79 2.50 4.45 9.57
N LEU A 80 3.72 4.74 9.98
CA LEU A 80 4.24 4.29 11.26
C LEU A 80 3.88 5.32 12.32
N LYS A 81 2.61 5.32 12.74
CA LYS A 81 2.15 6.20 13.81
C LYS A 81 2.94 5.89 15.07
N THR A 82 3.50 6.93 15.66
CA THR A 82 4.00 6.89 17.02
C THR A 82 2.77 6.90 17.92
N ASP A 83 2.38 5.73 18.44
CA ASP A 83 1.55 5.70 19.63
C ASP A 83 2.52 5.95 20.79
N MET A 84 2.51 7.19 21.29
CA MET A 84 3.21 7.61 22.51
C MET A 84 2.31 7.35 23.70
#